data_AF-A0A1F7SY19-F1
#
_entry.id   AF-A0A1F7SY19-F1
#
_cell.length_a   1.000
_cell.length_b   1.000
_cell.length_c   1.000
_cell.angle_alpha   90.00
_cell.angle_beta   90.00
_cell.angle_gamma   90.00
#
_symmetry.space_group_name_H-M   'P 1'
#
loop_
_entity.id
_entity.type
_entity.pdbx_description
1 polymer ?
#
loop_
_entity_poly.entity_id
_entity_poly.type
_entity_poly.pdbx_seq_one_letter_code
_entity_poly.pdbx_strand_id
1 'polypeptide(L)'
;MNGDAHGVPTNLPWGVVFPPTSIAGRQFPGQPTHPVMLYELALNLLFFLVMMRLRLRPHRPGFIFCLYFVFYALSRAAVTGLRADDLWLGSVRAPYVACAVMIIIFGFIIWRWRLWEVKA
;
A
#
# COMPACT_ATOMS: atom_id res chain seq x y z
N MET A 1 -3.42 16.30 10.16
CA MET A 1 -3.72 14.88 9.85
C MET A 1 -4.82 14.44 10.81
N ASN A 2 -5.90 13.83 10.32
CA ASN A 2 -7.08 13.53 11.14
C ASN A 2 -6.87 12.37 12.12
N GLY A 3 -5.81 11.56 11.91
CA GLY A 3 -5.48 10.43 12.78
C GLY A 3 -6.25 9.14 12.49
N ASP A 4 -7.05 9.10 11.41
CA ASP A 4 -7.92 7.95 11.07
C ASP A 4 -7.17 6.76 10.46
N ALA A 5 -5.96 6.97 9.96
CA ALA A 5 -5.11 5.94 9.36
C ALA A 5 -3.73 5.94 10.05
N HIS A 6 -3.76 5.80 11.37
CA HIS A 6 -2.56 5.88 12.18
C HIS A 6 -1.85 4.54 12.31
N GLY A 7 -0.55 4.62 12.54
CA GLY A 7 0.27 3.44 12.76
C GLY A 7 0.31 3.01 14.21
N VAL A 8 0.91 1.84 14.44
CA VAL A 8 1.26 1.37 15.78
C VAL A 8 2.28 2.31 16.45
N PRO A 9 2.37 2.31 17.79
CA PRO A 9 3.39 3.05 18.52
C PRO A 9 4.81 2.69 18.07
N THR A 10 5.70 3.68 18.04
CA THR A 10 7.07 3.52 17.55
C THR A 10 8.06 4.32 18.36
N ASN A 11 9.27 3.79 18.53
CA ASN A 11 10.38 4.51 19.19
C ASN A 11 11.32 5.19 18.17
N LEU A 12 10.91 5.26 16.90
CA LEU A 12 11.71 5.85 15.83
C LEU A 12 11.70 7.38 15.94
N PRO A 13 12.80 8.06 15.56
CA PRO A 13 12.95 9.50 15.75
C PRO A 13 12.01 10.36 14.87
N TRP A 14 11.36 9.76 13.88
CA TRP A 14 10.36 10.40 13.01
C TRP A 14 8.91 10.00 13.37
N GLY A 15 8.70 9.41 14.55
CA GLY A 15 7.36 9.12 15.07
C GLY A 15 6.56 10.41 15.28
N VAL A 16 5.27 10.38 14.94
CA VAL A 16 4.38 11.54 15.07
C VAL A 16 3.44 11.32 16.25
N VAL A 17 3.41 12.29 17.15
CA VAL A 17 2.45 12.33 18.27
C VAL A 17 1.20 13.06 17.79
N PHE A 18 0.08 12.37 17.81
CA PHE A 18 -1.20 12.95 17.40
C PHE A 18 -1.90 13.66 18.57
N PRO A 19 -2.64 14.76 18.31
CA PRO A 19 -3.39 15.45 19.35
C PRO A 19 -4.49 14.53 19.93
N PRO A 20 -4.82 14.66 21.22
CA PRO A 20 -5.80 13.81 21.91
C PRO A 20 -7.22 13.90 21.35
N THR A 21 -7.51 14.91 20.52
CA THR A 21 -8.78 15.07 19.79
C THR A 21 -8.92 14.15 18.58
N SER A 22 -7.81 13.60 18.08
CA SER A 22 -7.79 12.69 16.92
C SER A 22 -8.04 11.22 17.33
N ILE A 23 -8.41 10.35 16.38
CA ILE A 23 -8.60 8.91 16.66
C ILE A 23 -7.30 8.29 17.20
N ALA A 24 -6.18 8.55 16.53
CA ALA A 24 -4.85 8.12 16.97
C ALA A 24 -4.48 8.58 18.37
N GLY A 25 -4.73 9.86 18.70
CA GLY A 25 -4.44 10.41 20.02
C GLY A 25 -5.35 9.89 21.13
N ARG A 26 -6.55 9.40 20.79
CA ARG A 26 -7.43 8.68 21.72
C ARG A 26 -6.98 7.23 21.96
N GLN A 27 -6.46 6.59 20.93
CA GLN A 27 -6.01 5.19 20.99
C GLN A 27 -4.62 5.05 21.62
N PHE A 28 -3.71 6.00 21.34
CA PHE A 28 -2.34 6.03 21.83
C PHE A 28 -1.98 7.44 22.38
N PRO A 29 -2.49 7.79 23.58
CA PRO A 29 -2.31 9.13 24.14
C PRO A 29 -0.85 9.43 24.45
N GLY A 30 -0.33 10.52 23.88
CA GLY A 30 1.03 11.01 24.12
C GLY A 30 2.15 10.11 23.57
N GLN A 31 1.82 9.05 22.84
CA GLN A 31 2.79 8.13 22.28
C GLN A 31 3.13 8.49 20.82
N PRO A 32 4.41 8.47 20.43
CA PRO A 32 4.81 8.58 19.04
C PRO A 32 4.31 7.36 18.25
N THR A 33 3.67 7.60 17.11
CA THR A 33 3.14 6.55 16.22
C THR A 33 3.81 6.63 14.85
N HIS A 34 3.85 5.51 14.13
CA HIS A 34 4.32 5.53 12.75
C HIS A 34 3.41 6.45 11.90
N PRO A 35 3.97 7.42 11.15
CA PRO A 35 3.21 8.27 10.24
C PRO A 35 2.84 7.50 8.96
N VAL A 36 2.02 6.47 9.11
CA VAL A 36 1.64 5.53 8.04
C VAL A 36 1.11 6.25 6.81
N MET A 37 0.33 7.30 6.99
CA MET A 37 -0.19 8.12 5.88
C MET A 37 0.93 8.75 5.02
N LEU A 38 2.08 9.11 5.61
CA LEU A 38 3.24 9.59 4.84
C LEU A 38 3.91 8.44 4.07
N TYR A 39 3.97 7.24 4.65
CA TYR A 39 4.47 6.05 3.94
C TYR A 39 3.55 5.68 2.78
N GLU A 40 2.23 5.71 2.98
CA GLU A 40 1.24 5.51 1.93
C GLU A 40 1.40 6.55 0.81
N LEU A 41 1.53 7.83 1.15
CA LEU A 41 1.75 8.89 0.18
C LEU A 41 3.03 8.66 -0.64
N ALA A 42 4.14 8.34 0.04
CA ALA A 42 5.43 8.10 -0.61
C ALA A 42 5.39 6.89 -1.55
N LEU A 43 4.79 5.78 -1.12
CA LEU A 43 4.63 4.58 -1.94
C LEU A 43 3.71 4.82 -3.13
N ASN A 44 2.59 5.52 -2.93
CA ASN A 44 1.67 5.88 -4.02
C ASN A 44 2.36 6.77 -5.05
N LEU A 45 3.13 7.77 -4.61
CA LEU A 45 3.87 8.65 -5.51
C LEU A 45 4.95 7.87 -6.27
N LEU A 46 5.70 7.00 -5.60
CA LEU A 46 6.70 6.14 -6.23
C LEU A 46 6.07 5.28 -7.33
N PHE A 47 4.99 4.56 -7.02
CA PHE A 47 4.33 3.70 -7.99
C PHE A 47 3.66 4.47 -9.13
N PHE A 48 3.10 5.65 -8.83
CA PHE A 48 2.58 6.55 -9.86
C PHE A 48 3.67 6.97 -10.84
N LEU A 49 4.85 7.38 -10.35
CA LEU A 49 5.98 7.76 -11.21
C LEU A 49 6.49 6.58 -12.04
N VAL A 50 6.58 5.38 -11.45
CA VAL A 50 6.95 4.16 -12.17
C VAL A 50 5.94 3.88 -13.30
N MET A 51 4.65 3.88 -13.00
CA MET A 51 3.60 3.66 -14.00
C MET A 51 3.59 4.72 -15.10
N MET A 52 3.81 5.99 -14.76
CA MET A 52 3.96 7.07 -15.75
C MET A 52 5.12 6.82 -16.71
N ARG A 53 6.27 6.39 -16.21
CA ARG A 53 7.43 6.06 -17.04
C ARG A 53 7.14 4.85 -17.93
N LEU A 54 6.46 3.83 -17.41
CA LEU A 54 6.05 2.64 -18.17
C LEU A 54 5.00 2.94 -19.24
N ARG A 55 4.11 3.91 -19.02
CA ARG A 55 3.12 4.36 -20.00
C ARG A 55 3.75 4.95 -21.27
N LEU A 56 4.96 5.51 -21.16
CA LEU A 56 5.69 6.06 -22.30
C LEU A 56 6.35 4.96 -23.16
N ARG A 57 6.40 3.72 -22.68
CA ARG A 57 6.95 2.59 -23.42
C ARG A 57 5.83 1.84 -24.14
N PRO A 58 6.10 1.28 -25.33
CA PRO A 58 5.13 0.41 -25.99
C PRO A 58 4.84 -0.82 -25.14
N HIS A 59 3.55 -1.11 -24.95
CA HIS A 59 3.06 -2.25 -24.16
C HIS A 59 1.71 -2.71 -24.71
N ARG A 60 1.27 -3.92 -24.33
CA ARG A 60 -0.08 -4.40 -24.70
C ARG A 60 -1.16 -3.66 -23.91
N PRO A 61 -2.38 -3.53 -24.47
CA PRO A 61 -3.52 -3.04 -23.70
C PRO A 61 -3.74 -3.95 -22.48
N GLY A 62 -4.08 -3.34 -21.34
CA GLY A 62 -4.28 -4.04 -20.07
C GLY A 62 -3.02 -4.20 -19.20
N PHE A 63 -1.81 -3.96 -19.73
CA PHE A 63 -0.57 -4.08 -18.94
C PHE A 63 -0.54 -3.14 -17.74
N ILE A 64 -0.76 -1.84 -17.98
CA ILE A 64 -0.73 -0.80 -16.93
C ILE A 64 -1.83 -1.04 -15.89
N PHE A 65 -3.00 -1.53 -16.30
CA PHE A 65 -4.11 -1.86 -15.40
C PHE A 65 -3.78 -3.02 -14.47
N CYS A 66 -3.19 -4.11 -15.00
CA CYS A 66 -2.75 -5.22 -14.16
C CYS A 66 -1.63 -4.79 -13.22
N LEU A 67 -0.68 -3.99 -13.72
CA LEU A 67 0.44 -3.48 -12.94
C LEU A 67 -0.02 -2.56 -11.79
N TYR A 68 -1.05 -1.75 -12.02
CA TYR A 68 -1.69 -0.93 -10.98
C TYR A 68 -2.12 -1.77 -9.78
N PHE A 69 -2.82 -2.88 -10.03
CA PHE A 69 -3.31 -3.73 -8.94
C PHE A 69 -2.18 -4.46 -8.20
N VAL A 70 -1.13 -4.87 -8.92
CA VAL A 70 0.06 -5.45 -8.29
C VAL A 70 0.73 -4.42 -7.38
N PHE A 71 0.95 -3.19 -7.86
CA PHE A 71 1.54 -2.12 -7.06
C PHE A 71 0.66 -1.69 -5.88
N TYR A 72 -0.65 -1.62 -6.07
CA TYR A 72 -1.59 -1.36 -4.99
C TYR A 72 -1.52 -2.44 -3.91
N ALA A 73 -1.50 -3.72 -4.30
CA ALA A 73 -1.38 -4.82 -3.35
C ALA A 73 -0.03 -4.79 -2.61
N LEU A 74 1.06 -4.38 -3.28
CA LEU A 74 2.37 -4.22 -2.66
C LEU A 74 2.41 -3.05 -1.66
N SER A 75 1.90 -1.87 -2.02
CA SER A 75 1.83 -0.74 -1.08
C SER A 75 0.95 -1.07 0.11
N ARG A 76 -0.20 -1.69 -0.14
CA ARG A 76 -1.11 -2.11 0.92
C ARG A 76 -0.47 -3.13 1.84
N ALA A 77 0.20 -4.16 1.32
CA ALA A 77 0.88 -5.16 2.14
C ALA A 77 2.01 -4.54 2.99
N ALA A 78 2.81 -3.64 2.42
CA ALA A 78 3.88 -2.96 3.16
C ALA A 78 3.34 -2.14 4.34
N VAL A 79 2.20 -1.48 4.15
CA VAL A 79 1.60 -0.60 5.15
C VAL A 79 0.73 -1.34 6.16
N THR A 80 0.10 -2.45 5.77
CA THR A 80 -0.75 -3.29 6.64
C THR A 80 -0.02 -3.73 7.90
N GLY A 81 1.31 -3.93 7.83
CA GLY A 81 2.12 -4.29 8.99
C GLY A 81 2.13 -3.21 10.07
N LEU A 82 2.08 -1.95 9.64
CA LEU A 82 2.28 -0.76 10.46
C LEU A 82 0.96 -0.13 10.93
N ARG A 83 -0.17 -0.44 10.30
CA ARG A 83 -1.49 0.08 10.68
C ARG A 83 -1.99 -0.54 11.98
N ALA A 84 -2.60 0.29 12.82
CA ALA A 84 -3.22 -0.16 14.06
C ALA A 84 -4.65 -0.70 13.87
N ASP A 85 -5.33 -0.27 12.80
CA ASP A 85 -6.79 -0.43 12.64
C ASP A 85 -7.20 -1.52 11.61
N ASP A 86 -6.35 -2.52 11.35
CA ASP A 86 -6.68 -3.52 10.33
C ASP A 86 -7.61 -4.64 10.84
N LEU A 87 -8.52 -5.05 9.95
CA LEU A 87 -9.46 -6.14 10.19
C LEU A 87 -8.73 -7.49 10.26
N TRP A 88 -9.00 -8.24 11.32
CA TRP A 88 -8.48 -9.58 11.53
C TRP A 88 -9.46 -10.62 11.01
N LEU A 89 -8.96 -11.59 10.24
CA LEU A 89 -9.69 -12.77 9.78
C LEU A 89 -9.09 -13.99 10.49
N GLY A 90 -9.55 -14.27 11.71
CA GLY A 90 -8.94 -15.28 12.57
C GLY A 90 -7.52 -14.88 12.97
N SER A 91 -6.51 -15.65 12.54
CA SER A 91 -5.09 -15.41 12.85
C SER A 91 -4.36 -14.52 11.84
N VAL A 92 -4.98 -14.19 10.72
CA VAL A 92 -4.35 -13.40 9.65
C VAL A 92 -5.06 -12.06 9.46
N ARG A 93 -4.31 -10.99 9.19
CA ARG A 93 -4.91 -9.71 8.80
C ARG A 93 -5.55 -9.88 7.42
N ALA A 94 -6.85 -9.60 7.31
CA ALA A 94 -7.62 -9.75 6.07
C ALA A 94 -6.97 -9.03 4.85
N PRO A 95 -6.35 -7.84 5.01
CA PRO A 95 -5.69 -7.18 3.89
C PRO A 95 -4.54 -7.99 3.28
N TYR A 96 -3.80 -8.79 4.05
CA TYR A 96 -2.71 -9.61 3.49
C TYR A 96 -3.23 -10.67 2.52
N VAL A 97 -4.36 -11.30 2.87
CA VAL A 97 -5.00 -12.31 2.01
C VAL A 97 -5.47 -11.67 0.71
N ALA A 98 -6.15 -10.52 0.79
CA ALA A 98 -6.60 -9.79 -0.40
C ALA A 98 -5.42 -9.36 -1.30
N CYS A 99 -4.33 -8.86 -0.70
CA CYS A 99 -3.13 -8.48 -1.45
C CYS A 99 -2.49 -9.68 -2.16
N ALA A 100 -2.36 -10.82 -1.47
CA ALA A 100 -1.79 -12.03 -2.06
C ALA A 100 -2.61 -12.51 -3.27
N VAL A 101 -3.94 -12.54 -3.15
CA VAL A 101 -4.84 -12.93 -4.24
C VAL A 101 -4.68 -11.98 -5.44
N MET A 102 -4.63 -10.66 -5.20
CA MET A 102 -4.45 -9.68 -6.28
C MET A 102 -3.10 -9.84 -6.98
N ILE A 103 -2.00 -10.01 -6.24
CA ILE A 103 -0.66 -10.20 -6.83
C ILE A 103 -0.63 -11.47 -7.69
N ILE A 104 -1.21 -12.57 -7.21
CA ILE A 104 -1.24 -13.84 -7.94
C ILE A 104 -2.06 -13.71 -9.22
N ILE A 105 -3.28 -13.16 -9.15
CA ILE A 105 -4.16 -13.06 -10.32
C ILE A 105 -3.55 -12.13 -11.38
N PHE A 106 -3.21 -10.90 -11.01
CA PHE A 106 -2.72 -9.92 -11.97
C PHE A 106 -1.29 -10.23 -12.45
N GLY A 107 -0.45 -10.78 -11.57
CA GLY A 107 0.88 -11.28 -11.94
C GLY A 107 0.79 -12.44 -12.93
N PHE A 108 -0.13 -13.39 -12.69
CA PHE A 108 -0.38 -14.49 -13.61
C PHE A 108 -0.90 -13.99 -14.97
N ILE A 109 -1.82 -13.02 -15.00
CA ILE A 109 -2.30 -12.43 -16.26
C ILE A 109 -1.15 -11.77 -17.04
N ILE A 110 -0.33 -10.96 -16.37
CA ILE A 110 0.84 -10.31 -16.99
C ILE A 110 1.78 -11.34 -17.60
N TRP A 111 2.10 -12.40 -16.84
CA TRP A 111 3.00 -13.47 -17.28
C TRP A 111 2.41 -14.29 -18.43
N ARG A 112 1.19 -14.80 -18.26
CA ARG A 112 0.50 -15.69 -19.21
C ARG A 112 0.25 -15.03 -20.56
N TRP A 113 0.04 -13.70 -20.58
CA TRP A 113 -0.27 -12.95 -21.80
C TRP A 113 0.93 -12.14 -22.32
N ARG A 114 2.09 -12.27 -21.66
CA ARG A 114 3.33 -11.54 -21.94
C ARG A 114 3.02 -10.08 -22.27
N LEU A 115 2.30 -9.41 -21.37
CA LEU A 115 1.78 -8.05 -21.61
C LEU A 115 2.89 -7.01 -21.77
N TRP A 116 4.12 -7.35 -21.34
CA TRP A 116 5.33 -6.58 -21.55
C TRP A 116 5.82 -6.56 -23.00
N GLU A 117 5.30 -7.42 -23.88
CA GLU A 117 5.82 -7.58 -25.24
C GLU A 117 5.04 -6.75 -26.24
N VAL A 118 5.76 -5.87 -26.91
CA VAL A 118 5.27 -5.16 -28.09
C VAL A 118 5.02 -6.22 -29.17
N LYS A 119 3.78 -6.35 -29.65
CA LYS A 119 3.55 -7.09 -30.90
C LYS A 119 4.25 -6.28 -31.99
N ALA A 120 5.29 -6.86 -32.59
CA ALA A 120 5.84 -6.40 -33.86
C ALA A 120 4.78 -6.51 -34.96
#